data_AF-A0A0J1FYG7-F1
#
_entry.id   AF-A0A0J1FYG7-F1
#
_cell.length_a   1.000
_cell.length_b   1.000
_cell.length_c   1.000
_cell.angle_alpha   90.00
_cell.angle_beta   90.00
_cell.angle_gamma   90.00
#
_symmetry.space_group_name_H-M   'P 1'
#
loop_
_entity.id
_entity.type
_entity.pdbx_description
1 polymer ?
#
loop_
_entity_poly.entity_id
_entity_poly.type
_entity_poly.pdbx_seq_one_letter_code
_entity_poly.pdbx_strand_id
1 'polypeptide(L)'
;MKDTLAKAGLRVKVDDSDKSPGWKFSEQEMRGVPIRIELGPKDIEAGQAVIVRRDTREKTVAAFDEIADKAAEILETMQTDMLERAREHRDTHTYIAHNIEEMKQIADEKPGFIKAMWCGCQECEDAMKEEVGVTSRCIPFAQEEISGVCVHCGKPAKHMVYWGKAY
;
A
#
# COMPACT_ATOMS: atom_id res chain seq x y z
N MET A 1 -16.03 -15.15 -23.52
CA MET A 1 -15.21 -14.74 -22.35
C MET A 1 -15.13 -13.23 -22.18
N LYS A 2 -14.55 -12.45 -23.10
CA LYS A 2 -14.48 -10.97 -22.96
C LYS A 2 -15.83 -10.34 -22.61
N ASP A 3 -16.86 -10.66 -23.37
CA ASP A 3 -18.21 -10.10 -23.15
C ASP A 3 -18.83 -10.58 -21.84
N THR A 4 -18.54 -11.83 -21.42
CA THR A 4 -18.96 -12.39 -20.13
C THR A 4 -18.40 -11.55 -18.98
N LEU A 5 -17.09 -11.28 -19.01
CA LEU A 5 -16.40 -10.47 -18.01
C LEU A 5 -16.87 -9.01 -18.05
N ALA A 6 -17.07 -8.44 -19.23
CA ALA A 6 -17.57 -7.08 -19.38
C ALA A 6 -19.00 -6.92 -18.84
N LYS A 7 -19.88 -7.91 -19.06
CA LYS A 7 -21.24 -7.94 -18.48
C LYS A 7 -21.22 -8.05 -16.95
N ALA A 8 -20.19 -8.67 -16.38
CA ALA A 8 -19.93 -8.68 -14.94
C ALA A 8 -19.32 -7.37 -14.41
N GLY A 9 -19.21 -6.32 -15.23
CA GLY A 9 -18.68 -5.01 -14.83
C GLY A 9 -17.14 -4.92 -14.84
N LEU A 10 -16.43 -5.94 -15.32
CA LEU A 10 -14.98 -5.95 -15.36
C LEU A 10 -14.45 -5.21 -16.61
N ARG A 11 -13.43 -4.38 -16.43
CA ARG A 11 -12.73 -3.75 -17.56
C ARG A 11 -11.76 -4.75 -18.19
N VAL A 12 -12.02 -5.16 -19.42
CA VAL A 12 -11.25 -6.21 -20.10
C VAL A 12 -10.66 -5.72 -21.41
N LYS A 13 -9.40 -6.05 -21.64
CA LYS A 13 -8.71 -5.92 -22.93
C LYS A 13 -8.15 -7.27 -23.34
N VAL A 14 -8.42 -7.67 -24.58
CA VAL A 14 -7.78 -8.83 -25.21
C VAL A 14 -6.50 -8.35 -25.88
N ASP A 15 -5.40 -9.06 -25.67
CA ASP A 15 -4.13 -8.83 -26.37
C ASP A 15 -3.97 -9.89 -27.47
N ASP A 16 -4.49 -9.55 -28.65
CA ASP A 16 -4.46 -10.33 -29.89
C ASP A 16 -3.25 -9.99 -30.78
N SER A 17 -2.24 -9.29 -30.24
CA SER A 17 -1.02 -8.99 -31.00
C SER A 17 -0.19 -10.24 -31.33
N ASP A 18 0.64 -10.18 -32.38
CA ASP A 18 1.55 -11.28 -32.77
C ASP A 18 2.77 -11.42 -31.85
N LYS A 19 2.82 -10.68 -30.74
CA LYS A 19 3.92 -10.75 -29.76
C LYS A 19 3.92 -12.10 -29.05
N SER A 20 5.11 -12.57 -28.65
CA SER A 20 5.21 -13.80 -27.85
C SER A 20 4.48 -13.65 -26.50
N PRO A 21 3.91 -14.74 -25.94
CA PRO A 21 3.21 -14.68 -24.65
C PRO A 21 4.05 -14.06 -23.53
N GLY A 22 5.33 -14.43 -23.44
CA GLY A 22 6.24 -13.86 -22.43
C GLY A 22 6.39 -12.34 -22.55
N TRP A 23 6.41 -11.79 -23.76
CA TRP A 23 6.42 -10.33 -23.95
C TRP A 23 5.12 -9.69 -23.47
N LYS A 24 3.96 -10.27 -23.85
CA LYS A 24 2.66 -9.78 -23.41
C LYS A 24 2.54 -9.77 -21.89
N PHE A 25 3.04 -10.81 -21.22
CA PHE A 25 3.02 -10.93 -19.77
C PHE A 25 3.79 -9.78 -19.11
N SER A 26 5.04 -9.58 -19.53
CA SER A 26 5.90 -8.51 -19.01
C SER A 26 5.29 -7.13 -19.24
N GLU A 27 4.75 -6.87 -20.44
CA GLU A 27 4.13 -5.59 -20.77
C GLU A 27 2.92 -5.29 -19.87
N GLN A 28 1.99 -6.24 -19.70
CA GLN A 28 0.82 -6.01 -18.87
C GLN A 28 1.17 -5.94 -17.37
N GLU A 29 2.19 -6.68 -16.92
CA GLU A 29 2.68 -6.60 -15.55
C GLU A 29 3.34 -5.26 -15.23
N MET A 30 4.11 -4.70 -16.16
CA MET A 30 4.70 -3.36 -16.03
C MET A 30 3.61 -2.29 -15.94
N ARG A 31 2.52 -2.43 -16.71
CA ARG A 31 1.39 -1.49 -16.70
C ARG A 31 0.50 -1.60 -15.48
N GLY A 32 0.74 -2.58 -14.60
CA GLY A 32 -0.04 -2.76 -13.37
C GLY A 32 -1.43 -3.33 -13.60
N VAL A 33 -1.63 -4.11 -14.68
CA VAL A 33 -2.89 -4.84 -14.86
C VAL A 33 -3.03 -5.86 -13.71
N PRO A 34 -4.12 -5.83 -12.91
CA PRO A 34 -4.18 -6.65 -11.68
C PRO A 34 -4.20 -8.15 -11.94
N ILE A 35 -4.97 -8.59 -12.93
CA ILE A 35 -5.07 -10.00 -13.30
C ILE A 35 -4.85 -10.17 -14.81
N ARG A 36 -4.24 -11.29 -15.18
CA ARG A 36 -4.15 -11.75 -16.58
C ARG A 36 -4.85 -13.09 -16.70
N ILE A 37 -5.65 -13.26 -17.75
CA ILE A 37 -6.29 -14.55 -18.06
C ILE A 37 -5.59 -15.15 -19.27
N GLU A 38 -5.00 -16.33 -19.08
CA GLU A 38 -4.26 -17.08 -20.09
C GLU A 38 -5.16 -18.20 -20.66
N LEU A 39 -5.15 -18.33 -21.99
CA LEU A 39 -5.92 -19.33 -22.73
C LEU A 39 -4.96 -20.12 -23.64
N GLY A 40 -4.57 -21.32 -23.19
CA GLY A 40 -3.81 -22.26 -23.99
C GLY A 40 -4.72 -23.24 -24.75
N PRO A 41 -4.25 -23.91 -25.82
CA PRO A 41 -5.04 -24.91 -26.53
C PRO A 41 -5.58 -26.01 -25.61
N LYS A 42 -4.75 -26.50 -24.67
CA LYS A 42 -5.15 -27.52 -23.68
C LYS A 42 -6.23 -27.03 -22.71
N ASP A 43 -6.17 -25.77 -22.31
CA ASP A 43 -7.15 -25.18 -21.40
C ASP A 43 -8.49 -24.99 -22.12
N ILE A 44 -8.46 -24.60 -23.39
CA ILE A 44 -9.65 -24.51 -24.23
C ILE A 44 -10.31 -25.89 -24.43
N GLU A 45 -9.53 -26.93 -24.71
CA GLU A 45 -10.03 -28.32 -24.81
C GLU A 45 -10.66 -28.79 -23.50
N ALA A 46 -10.13 -28.35 -22.36
CA ALA A 46 -10.64 -28.65 -21.02
C ALA A 46 -11.75 -27.69 -20.55
N GLY A 47 -12.14 -26.68 -21.35
CA GLY A 47 -13.17 -25.71 -20.97
C GLY A 47 -12.79 -24.76 -19.83
N GLN A 48 -11.50 -24.49 -19.64
CA GLN A 48 -10.96 -23.71 -18.53
C GLN A 48 -9.98 -22.62 -18.98
N ALA A 49 -9.62 -21.72 -18.08
CA ALA A 49 -8.58 -20.72 -18.25
C ALA A 49 -7.73 -20.57 -16.98
N VAL A 50 -6.57 -19.94 -17.10
CA VAL A 50 -5.69 -19.64 -15.97
C VAL A 50 -5.72 -18.16 -15.67
N ILE A 51 -6.18 -17.77 -14.47
CA ILE A 51 -6.10 -16.41 -13.95
C ILE A 51 -4.79 -16.27 -13.19
N VAL A 52 -4.00 -15.23 -13.48
CA VAL A 52 -2.72 -14.95 -12.84
C VAL A 52 -2.78 -13.61 -12.12
N ARG A 53 -2.47 -13.60 -10.83
CA ARG A 53 -2.36 -12.39 -9.99
C ARG A 53 -1.07 -11.63 -10.28
N ARG A 54 -1.15 -10.30 -10.34
CA ARG A 54 0.04 -9.44 -10.53
C ARG A 54 0.95 -9.35 -9.31
N ASP A 55 0.36 -9.28 -8.13
CA ASP A 55 1.05 -8.98 -6.88
C ASP A 55 1.83 -10.18 -6.33
N THR A 56 1.27 -11.39 -6.44
CA THR A 56 1.88 -12.64 -5.94
C THR A 56 2.36 -13.59 -7.04
N ARG A 57 1.91 -13.40 -8.30
CA ARG A 57 2.09 -14.34 -9.42
C ARG A 57 1.40 -15.71 -9.24
N GLU A 58 0.51 -15.80 -8.25
CA GLU A 58 -0.32 -16.98 -8.04
C GLU A 58 -1.22 -17.23 -9.25
N LYS A 59 -1.44 -18.51 -9.55
CA LYS A 59 -2.25 -18.98 -10.67
C LYS A 59 -3.45 -19.74 -10.17
N THR A 60 -4.62 -19.37 -10.67
CA THR A 60 -5.89 -20.05 -10.37
C THR A 60 -6.48 -20.55 -11.67
N VAL A 61 -6.78 -21.85 -11.73
CA VAL A 61 -7.51 -22.44 -12.87
C VAL A 61 -9.00 -22.29 -12.60
N ALA A 62 -9.76 -21.81 -13.59
CA ALA A 62 -11.21 -21.64 -13.48
C ALA A 62 -11.89 -22.07 -14.78
N ALA A 63 -13.04 -22.73 -14.66
CA ALA A 63 -13.88 -23.09 -15.79
C ALA A 63 -14.48 -21.84 -16.45
N PHE A 64 -14.83 -21.92 -17.74
CA PHE A 64 -15.32 -20.76 -18.50
C PHE A 64 -16.64 -20.18 -18.01
N ASP A 65 -17.49 -21.01 -17.42
CA ASP A 65 -18.75 -20.66 -16.77
C ASP A 65 -18.54 -19.92 -15.44
N GLU A 66 -17.50 -20.27 -14.69
CA GLU A 66 -17.15 -19.64 -13.39
C GLU A 66 -16.16 -18.47 -13.51
N ILE A 67 -15.63 -18.20 -14.72
CA ILE A 67 -14.49 -17.30 -14.92
C ILE A 67 -14.75 -15.87 -14.42
N ALA A 68 -15.98 -15.38 -14.55
CA ALA A 68 -16.34 -14.02 -14.16
C ALA A 68 -16.38 -13.87 -12.65
N ASP A 69 -17.00 -14.82 -11.97
CA ASP A 69 -17.11 -14.83 -10.51
C ASP A 69 -15.73 -15.01 -9.88
N LYS A 70 -14.91 -15.93 -10.41
CA LYS A 70 -13.54 -16.13 -9.94
C LYS A 70 -12.64 -14.91 -10.19
N ALA A 71 -12.77 -14.24 -11.33
CA ALA A 71 -12.03 -13.02 -11.58
C ALA A 71 -12.42 -11.90 -10.59
N ALA A 72 -13.71 -11.75 -10.28
CA ALA A 72 -14.19 -10.76 -9.30
C ALA A 72 -13.67 -11.06 -7.89
N GLU A 73 -13.80 -12.32 -7.44
CA GLU A 73 -13.31 -12.79 -6.13
C GLU A 73 -11.81 -12.52 -5.96
N ILE A 74 -11.01 -12.83 -7.00
CA ILE A 74 -9.56 -12.61 -6.96
C ILE A 74 -9.23 -11.11 -6.89
N LEU A 75 -9.93 -10.26 -7.65
CA LEU A 75 -9.70 -8.81 -7.61
C LEU A 75 -10.00 -8.22 -6.24
N GLU A 76 -11.06 -8.68 -5.58
CA GLU A 76 -11.47 -8.22 -4.26
C GLU A 76 -10.51 -8.71 -3.16
N THR A 77 -10.09 -9.96 -3.25
CA THR A 77 -9.02 -10.54 -2.41
C THR A 77 -7.71 -9.77 -2.59
N MET A 78 -7.28 -9.53 -3.83
CA MET A 78 -6.08 -8.74 -4.12
C MET A 78 -6.13 -7.34 -3.52
N GLN A 79 -7.27 -6.66 -3.61
CA GLN A 79 -7.43 -5.32 -3.03
C GLN A 79 -7.26 -5.36 -1.51
N THR A 80 -7.89 -6.35 -0.86
CA THR A 80 -7.79 -6.55 0.59
C THR A 80 -6.36 -6.85 1.02
N ASP A 81 -5.72 -7.85 0.39
CA ASP A 81 -4.35 -8.27 0.69
C ASP A 81 -3.35 -7.12 0.55
N MET A 82 -3.45 -6.37 -0.56
CA MET A 82 -2.55 -5.25 -0.82
C MET A 82 -2.76 -4.10 0.17
N LEU A 83 -4.01 -3.84 0.56
CA LEU A 83 -4.32 -2.81 1.55
C LEU A 83 -3.79 -3.20 2.93
N GLU A 84 -3.99 -4.44 3.37
CA GLU A 84 -3.48 -4.91 4.67
C GLU A 84 -1.96 -4.90 4.71
N ARG A 85 -1.29 -5.36 3.64
CA ARG A 85 0.17 -5.26 3.55
C ARG A 85 0.66 -3.82 3.62
N ALA A 86 -0.05 -2.86 3.00
CA ALA A 86 0.29 -1.45 3.07
C ALA A 86 0.06 -0.86 4.47
N ARG A 87 -1.01 -1.27 5.16
CA ARG A 87 -1.30 -0.89 6.55
C ARG A 87 -0.22 -1.41 7.49
N GLU A 88 0.10 -2.69 7.41
CA GLU A 88 1.17 -3.30 8.20
C GLU A 88 2.51 -2.62 7.94
N HIS A 89 2.85 -2.34 6.67
CA HIS A 89 4.08 -1.62 6.35
C HIS A 89 4.10 -0.22 7.00
N ARG A 90 3.03 0.56 6.88
CA ARG A 90 2.92 1.88 7.53
C ARG A 90 3.05 1.77 9.05
N ASP A 91 2.36 0.80 9.67
CA ASP A 91 2.29 0.68 11.12
C ASP A 91 3.62 0.21 11.71
N THR A 92 4.30 -0.73 11.05
CA THR A 92 5.66 -1.19 11.41
C THR A 92 6.75 -0.15 11.16
N HIS A 93 6.47 0.83 10.30
CA HIS A 93 7.33 2.00 10.02
C HIS A 93 6.80 3.28 10.67
N THR A 94 6.00 3.14 11.73
CA THR A 94 5.58 4.23 12.59
C THR A 94 6.17 4.00 13.97
N TYR A 95 7.10 4.86 14.36
CA TYR A 95 7.82 4.75 15.62
C TYR A 95 7.29 5.75 16.65
N ILE A 96 7.78 5.65 17.87
CA ILE A 96 7.42 6.55 18.97
C ILE A 96 8.71 7.19 19.50
N ALA A 97 8.69 8.49 19.76
CA ALA A 97 9.78 9.22 20.41
C ALA A 97 9.26 9.97 21.65
N HIS A 98 10.00 9.89 22.75
CA HIS A 98 9.65 10.54 24.02
C HIS A 98 10.46 11.81 24.30
N ASN A 99 11.61 11.95 23.64
CA ASN A 99 12.53 13.08 23.74
C ASN A 99 13.18 13.38 22.38
N ILE A 100 13.88 14.51 22.31
CA ILE A 100 14.48 15.00 21.06
C ILE A 100 15.62 14.09 20.58
N GLU A 101 16.33 13.42 21.48
CA GLU A 101 17.41 12.50 21.15
C GLU A 101 16.88 11.24 20.43
N GLU A 102 15.85 10.60 20.98
CA GLU A 102 15.13 9.48 20.34
C GLU A 102 14.55 9.90 19.00
N MET A 103 13.94 11.09 18.96
CA MET A 103 13.35 11.63 17.75
C MET A 103 14.39 11.77 16.63
N LYS A 104 15.57 12.31 16.95
CA LYS A 104 16.68 12.47 16.01
C LYS A 104 17.26 11.13 15.57
N GLN A 105 17.50 10.23 16.53
CA GLN A 105 17.99 8.89 16.21
C GLN A 105 17.04 8.16 15.25
N ILE A 106 15.73 8.15 15.54
CA ILE A 106 14.75 7.48 14.69
C ILE A 106 14.71 8.15 13.31
N ALA A 107 14.71 9.48 13.24
CA ALA A 107 14.66 10.20 11.98
C ALA A 107 15.88 9.89 11.09
N ASP A 108 17.07 9.71 11.67
CA ASP A 108 18.30 9.43 10.94
C ASP A 108 18.47 7.96 10.55
N GLU A 109 18.03 7.03 11.41
CA GLU A 109 18.26 5.60 11.22
C GLU A 109 17.11 4.87 10.53
N LYS A 110 15.87 5.38 10.61
CA LYS A 110 14.68 4.64 10.19
C LYS A 110 13.81 5.45 9.22
N PRO A 111 13.36 4.86 8.10
CA PRO A 111 12.36 5.48 7.24
C PRO A 111 10.96 5.36 7.86
N GLY A 112 10.08 6.31 7.56
CA GLY A 112 8.68 6.27 7.96
C GLY A 112 8.27 7.46 8.83
N PHE A 113 7.34 7.23 9.75
CA PHE A 113 6.78 8.26 10.63
C PHE A 113 7.20 8.08 12.08
N ILE A 114 7.11 9.16 12.83
CA ILE A 114 7.39 9.18 14.27
C ILE A 114 6.24 9.87 14.97
N LYS A 115 5.58 9.17 15.90
CA LYS A 115 4.60 9.74 16.82
C LYS A 115 5.35 10.36 17.99
N ALA A 116 5.04 11.62 18.28
CA ALA A 116 5.59 12.29 19.46
C ALA A 116 4.61 13.35 19.99
N MET A 117 4.68 13.59 21.29
CA MET A 117 3.86 14.59 21.95
C MET A 117 4.41 16.00 21.71
N TRP A 118 3.53 16.96 21.46
CA TRP A 118 3.87 18.33 21.08
C TRP A 118 3.06 19.35 21.88
N CYS A 119 3.70 20.46 22.25
CA CYS A 119 3.09 21.52 23.06
C CYS A 119 2.12 22.43 22.30
N GLY A 120 2.08 22.37 20.96
CA GLY A 120 1.27 23.27 20.13
C GLY A 120 1.94 24.60 19.78
N CYS A 121 3.22 24.78 20.11
CA CYS A 121 3.96 26.02 19.86
C CYS A 121 4.75 25.93 18.56
N GLN A 122 4.64 26.96 17.73
CA GLN A 122 5.32 27.05 16.44
C GLN A 122 6.85 26.97 16.59
N GLU A 123 7.42 27.55 17.64
CA GLU A 123 8.87 27.53 17.86
C GLU A 123 9.41 26.10 18.02
N CYS A 124 8.61 25.20 18.62
CA CYS A 124 9.00 23.79 18.73
C CYS A 124 8.83 23.05 17.40
N GLU A 125 7.88 23.44 16.55
CA GLU A 125 7.73 22.85 15.22
C GLU A 125 8.86 23.27 14.28
N ASP A 126 9.23 24.55 14.31
CA ASP A 126 10.36 25.09 13.53
C ASP A 126 11.68 24.46 13.97
N ALA A 127 11.92 24.33 15.28
CA ALA A 127 13.13 23.67 15.78
C ALA A 127 13.21 22.18 15.40
N MET A 128 12.08 21.46 15.40
CA MET A 128 12.05 20.07 14.90
C MET A 128 12.46 19.98 13.43
N LYS A 129 12.07 20.95 12.61
CA LYS A 129 12.51 21.02 11.20
C LYS A 129 14.00 21.32 11.08
N GLU A 130 14.52 22.25 11.86
CA GLU A 130 15.91 22.71 11.78
C GLU A 130 16.91 21.72 12.39
N GLU A 131 16.60 21.16 13.56
CA GLU A 131 17.53 20.33 14.34
C GLU A 131 17.44 18.83 14.02
N VAL A 132 16.23 18.37 13.63
CA VAL A 132 15.90 16.96 13.40
C VAL A 132 15.61 16.67 11.92
N GLY A 133 15.25 17.69 11.13
CA GLY A 133 14.95 17.51 9.70
C GLY A 133 13.58 16.90 9.42
N VAL A 134 12.64 17.00 10.37
CA VAL A 134 11.27 16.47 10.26
C VAL A 134 10.26 17.60 10.31
N THR A 135 9.13 17.46 9.62
CA THR A 135 8.01 18.40 9.78
C THR A 135 6.77 17.65 10.24
N SER A 136 5.85 18.39 10.88
CA SER A 136 4.55 17.86 11.26
C SER A 136 3.79 17.39 10.01
N ARG A 137 3.01 16.31 10.17
CA ARG A 137 2.19 15.71 9.10
C ARG A 137 0.73 15.90 9.38
N CYS A 138 0.30 15.44 10.55
CA CYS A 138 -1.05 15.64 11.04
C CYS A 138 -1.13 15.45 12.55
N ILE A 139 -2.16 16.05 13.13
CA ILE A 139 -2.69 15.69 14.44
C ILE A 139 -3.78 14.65 14.17
N PRO A 140 -3.59 13.38 14.54
CA PRO A 140 -4.60 12.36 14.28
C PRO A 140 -5.84 12.58 15.15
N PHE A 141 -7.01 12.19 14.64
CA PHE A 141 -8.26 12.30 15.38
C PHE A 141 -8.26 11.44 16.66
N ALA A 142 -7.70 10.23 16.57
CA ALA A 142 -7.43 9.40 17.74
C ALA A 142 -6.10 9.85 18.36
N GLN A 143 -6.18 10.35 19.60
CA GLN A 143 -5.02 10.80 20.36
C GLN A 143 -4.57 9.68 21.30
N GLU A 144 -3.25 9.51 21.42
CA GLU A 144 -2.62 8.62 22.39
C GLU A 144 -1.75 9.46 23.32
N GLU A 145 -1.76 9.17 24.62
CA GLU A 145 -0.89 9.84 25.58
C GLU A 145 0.43 9.07 25.71
N ILE A 146 1.37 9.39 24.82
CA ILE A 146 2.72 8.79 24.79
C ILE A 146 3.60 9.36 25.93
N SER A 147 3.41 10.64 26.24
CA SER A 147 4.16 11.40 27.25
C SER A 147 3.34 12.61 27.71
N GLY A 148 3.54 13.06 28.94
CA GLY A 148 2.93 14.31 29.43
C GLY A 148 3.60 15.59 28.92
N VAL A 149 4.76 15.47 28.26
CA VAL A 149 5.59 16.60 27.85
C VAL A 149 5.92 16.60 26.36
N CYS A 150 6.20 17.78 25.83
CA CYS A 150 6.62 18.00 24.45
C CYS A 150 7.99 17.38 24.21
N VAL A 151 8.09 16.61 23.13
CA VAL A 151 9.31 15.90 22.69
C VAL A 151 10.51 16.84 22.54
N HIS A 152 10.26 18.10 22.19
CA HIS A 152 11.30 19.12 21.99
C HIS A 152 11.63 19.90 23.28
N CYS A 153 10.65 20.63 23.84
CA CYS A 153 10.93 21.61 24.90
C CYS A 153 10.65 21.12 26.32
N GLY A 154 10.15 19.90 26.52
CA GLY A 154 9.82 19.34 27.84
C GLY A 154 8.65 20.01 28.57
N LYS A 155 8.01 21.03 27.99
CA LYS A 155 6.79 21.66 28.54
C LYS A 155 5.57 20.74 28.36
N PRO A 156 4.47 20.95 29.10
CA PRO A 156 3.25 20.14 28.94
C PRO A 156 2.81 20.02 27.47
N ALA A 157 2.59 18.79 27.02
CA ALA A 157 2.11 18.53 25.67
C ALA A 157 0.59 18.70 25.58
N LYS A 158 0.11 19.02 24.37
CA LYS A 158 -1.31 19.17 24.06
C LYS A 158 -1.80 18.11 23.08
N HIS A 159 -0.94 17.73 22.12
CA HIS A 159 -1.31 16.86 21.01
C HIS A 159 -0.23 15.83 20.74
N MET A 160 -0.64 14.61 20.41
CA MET A 160 0.19 13.66 19.68
C MET A 160 0.20 14.05 18.21
N VAL A 161 1.39 14.06 17.61
CA VAL A 161 1.60 14.47 16.22
C VAL A 161 2.40 13.39 15.50
N TYR A 162 2.05 13.14 14.23
CA TYR A 162 2.89 12.40 13.30
C TYR A 162 3.92 13.34 12.67
N TRP A 163 5.19 12.98 12.80
CA TRP A 163 6.33 13.66 12.21
C TRP A 163 6.95 12.76 11.13
N GLY A 164 7.60 13.37 10.14
CA GLY A 164 8.36 12.62 9.15
C GLY A 164 9.23 13.53 8.29
N LYS A 165 10.19 12.95 7.56
CA LYS A 165 10.98 13.68 6.56
C LYS A 165 10.10 14.02 5.36
N ALA A 166 10.13 15.28 4.92
CA ALA A 166 9.37 15.72 3.73
C ALA A 166 10.11 15.29 2.46
N TYR A 167 9.34 15.01 1.40
CA TYR A 167 9.85 14.79 0.03
C TYR A 167 10.36 16.09 -0.60
#